data_AF-G8R7K9-F1
#
_entry.id   AF-G8R7K9-F1
#
_cell.length_a   1.000
_cell.length_b   1.000
_cell.length_c   1.000
_cell.angle_alpha   90.00
_cell.angle_beta   90.00
_cell.angle_gamma   90.00
#
_symmetry.space_group_name_H-M   'P 1'
#
loop_
_entity.id
_entity.type
_entity.pdbx_description
1 polymer ?
#
loop_
_entity_poly.entity_id
_entity_poly.type
_entity_poly.pdbx_seq_one_letter_code
_entity_poly.pdbx_strand_id
1 'polypeptide(L)'
;MADGLKNLDLDEMLSNHVLPENESSISALDQKHQWHPYTQMKDFGSHIPVVEAKGSSLILENGNTIIDAISSWWVNTYGHGHPHIQEAIYKQIGKLDHVLFAGFTHPAAIKLADKLLPLLPGNFSRLFFSDNGSTSVEVAMKMALQYFYNKGNKKRRVLLAFENAYHGDTFGAMATGGLGVFNSAFADMLPTVVRIPIPEKGKENEALKALDQIDLEEVCGFIYEPLVQGAAGMQFYEATALDPILKKIKDAGAFLIADEVMTGFGRLETMFASEQTKIKPDIMCLSKGLTAGVLPMGLTVATEEVYRGFYDDDKSKALMHGHSFTANPVGCAAAIAGLELWESDEIQEQRSSLMARQKAFAEKLSAHPMATNIRVKGTLLALDVRSDETSNYHHGLRDELYGYFIENGVLIRPLGNVIYVLPPYTITKAELEKVHQTIINCLDKIQKT
;
A
#
# COMPACT_ATOMS: atom_id res chain seq x y z
N MET A 1 -19.10 32.92 9.52
CA MET A 1 -18.28 32.14 10.47
C MET A 1 -16.85 31.93 9.95
N ALA A 2 -16.23 32.94 9.32
CA ALA A 2 -14.88 32.83 8.74
C ALA A 2 -13.83 33.74 9.41
N ASP A 3 -14.21 34.52 10.42
CA ASP A 3 -13.30 35.47 11.10
C ASP A 3 -12.83 35.00 12.49
N GLY A 4 -13.30 33.85 12.98
CA GLY A 4 -12.98 33.36 14.34
C GLY A 4 -11.70 32.53 14.47
N LEU A 5 -11.09 32.11 13.36
CA LEU A 5 -9.91 31.23 13.35
C LEU A 5 -8.57 31.97 13.21
N LYS A 6 -8.57 33.29 13.00
CA LYS A 6 -7.33 34.08 12.84
C LYS A 6 -6.61 34.42 14.16
N ASN A 7 -7.20 34.11 15.31
CA ASN A 7 -6.67 34.45 16.63
C ASN A 7 -6.37 33.21 17.52
N LEU A 8 -6.38 32.00 16.96
CA LEU A 8 -5.82 30.86 17.68
C LEU A 8 -4.33 30.84 17.39
N ASP A 9 -3.53 31.19 18.40
CA ASP A 9 -2.10 30.95 18.39
C ASP A 9 -1.90 29.42 18.39
N LEU A 10 -1.80 28.86 17.19
CA LEU A 10 -1.59 27.43 16.96
C LEU A 10 -0.28 26.96 17.62
N ASP A 11 0.72 27.83 17.75
CA ASP A 11 1.99 27.52 18.41
C ASP A 11 1.79 27.43 19.94
N GLU A 12 0.92 28.25 20.53
CA GLU A 12 0.52 28.17 21.95
C GLU A 12 -0.34 26.92 22.26
N MET A 13 -1.18 26.49 21.33
CA MET A 13 -1.98 25.27 21.51
C MET A 13 -1.15 23.99 21.34
N LEU A 14 -0.20 23.96 20.41
CA LEU A 14 0.69 22.82 20.18
C LEU A 14 1.78 22.70 21.26
N SER A 15 2.23 23.82 21.83
CA SER A 15 3.20 23.83 22.94
C SER A 15 2.62 23.34 24.28
N ASN A 16 1.30 23.21 24.40
CA ASN A 16 0.61 22.62 25.57
C ASN A 16 0.43 21.09 25.49
N HIS A 17 0.99 20.41 24.48
CA HIS A 17 1.12 18.95 24.48
C HIS A 17 2.32 18.43 25.28
N VAL A 18 2.80 19.22 26.26
CA VAL A 18 3.77 18.76 27.26
C VAL A 18 3.02 17.90 28.26
N LEU A 19 3.39 16.62 28.30
CA LEU A 19 3.00 15.65 29.33
C LEU A 19 3.01 16.31 30.73
N PRO A 20 1.94 16.19 31.55
CA PRO A 20 1.89 16.74 32.90
C PRO A 20 3.17 16.56 33.72
N GLU A 21 3.48 17.52 34.60
CA GLU A 21 4.74 17.68 35.38
C GLU A 21 5.15 16.49 36.29
N ASN A 22 4.47 15.34 36.23
CA ASN A 22 4.80 14.11 36.94
C ASN A 22 5.13 12.91 36.02
N GLU A 23 5.29 13.09 34.71
CA GLU A 23 5.13 12.00 33.75
C GLU A 23 6.42 11.34 33.23
N SER A 24 6.36 10.02 33.16
CA SER A 24 7.22 9.16 32.36
C SER A 24 7.25 9.62 30.89
N SER A 25 8.41 9.57 30.21
CA SER A 25 8.56 9.96 28.79
C SER A 25 7.54 9.31 27.85
N ILE A 26 7.31 9.87 26.65
CA ILE A 26 6.39 9.28 25.65
C ILE A 26 6.70 7.79 25.45
N SER A 27 7.99 7.44 25.31
CA SER A 27 8.44 6.05 25.17
C SER A 27 8.10 5.15 26.37
N ALA A 28 8.09 5.68 27.59
CA ALA A 28 7.76 4.90 28.78
C ALA A 28 6.25 4.65 28.92
N LEU A 29 5.41 5.62 28.55
CA LEU A 29 3.96 5.42 28.45
C LEU A 29 3.62 4.45 27.31
N ASP A 30 4.30 4.58 26.17
CA ASP A 30 4.17 3.69 25.02
C ASP A 30 4.41 2.22 25.41
N GLN A 31 5.57 1.95 26.02
CA GLN A 31 5.94 0.59 26.44
C GLN A 31 4.93 -0.02 27.44
N LYS A 32 4.28 0.81 28.25
CA LYS A 32 3.33 0.36 29.25
C LYS A 32 1.95 0.06 28.67
N HIS A 33 1.54 0.76 27.61
CA HIS A 33 0.13 0.83 27.20
C HIS A 33 -0.14 0.39 25.77
N GLN A 34 0.87 0.33 24.89
CA GLN A 34 0.68 0.06 23.47
C GLN A 34 1.11 -1.35 23.08
N TRP A 35 0.33 -1.97 22.20
CA TRP A 35 0.71 -3.19 21.48
C TRP A 35 0.97 -2.83 20.03
N HIS A 36 2.26 -2.82 19.64
CA HIS A 36 2.67 -2.36 18.33
C HIS A 36 2.50 -3.40 17.22
N PRO A 37 2.14 -2.98 16.01
CA PRO A 37 1.97 -3.86 14.87
C PRO A 37 3.33 -4.46 14.45
N TYR A 38 3.32 -5.74 14.06
CA TYR A 38 4.50 -6.46 13.54
C TYR A 38 5.75 -6.35 14.44
N THR A 39 5.55 -6.41 15.77
CA THR A 39 6.61 -6.22 16.77
C THR A 39 6.53 -7.30 17.85
N GLN A 40 7.66 -7.96 18.13
CA GLN A 40 7.79 -8.81 19.31
C GLN A 40 8.06 -7.92 20.53
N MET A 41 7.02 -7.62 21.30
CA MET A 41 7.03 -6.65 22.40
C MET A 41 8.03 -7.00 23.52
N LYS A 42 8.44 -8.26 23.66
CA LYS A 42 9.46 -8.67 24.66
C LYS A 42 10.87 -8.26 24.27
N ASP A 43 11.20 -8.35 22.98
CA ASP A 43 12.55 -8.22 22.47
C ASP A 43 12.80 -6.81 21.91
N PHE A 44 11.73 -6.11 21.55
CA PHE A 44 11.80 -4.74 21.09
C PHE A 44 12.01 -3.80 22.30
N GLY A 45 13.04 -2.97 22.25
CA GLY A 45 13.29 -1.92 23.24
C GLY A 45 12.23 -0.81 23.17
N SER A 46 12.62 0.42 23.51
CA SER A 46 11.71 1.56 23.38
C SER A 46 11.47 1.92 21.91
N HIS A 47 10.21 2.12 21.53
CA HIS A 47 9.86 2.69 20.23
C HIS A 47 10.33 4.14 20.13
N ILE A 48 10.61 4.57 18.89
CA ILE A 48 11.12 5.89 18.57
C ILE A 48 9.94 6.89 18.52
N PRO A 49 9.84 7.84 19.46
CA PRO A 49 8.75 8.81 19.47
C PRO A 49 8.98 9.88 18.41
N VAL A 50 8.04 9.98 17.46
CA VAL A 50 7.97 11.03 16.43
C VAL A 50 6.93 12.06 16.88
N VAL A 51 7.31 13.34 16.91
CA VAL A 51 6.46 14.43 17.42
C VAL A 51 6.04 15.41 16.33
N GLU A 52 6.78 15.50 15.24
CA GLU A 52 6.46 16.34 14.09
C GLU A 52 6.98 15.68 12.80
N ALA A 53 6.35 15.98 11.66
CA ALA A 53 6.82 15.56 10.36
C ALA A 53 6.55 16.63 9.29
N LYS A 54 7.50 16.82 8.37
CA LYS A 54 7.40 17.78 7.26
C LYS A 54 8.19 17.31 6.05
N GLY A 55 7.56 17.34 4.86
CA GLY A 55 8.20 16.87 3.64
C GLY A 55 8.59 15.39 3.77
N SER A 56 9.87 15.08 3.60
CA SER A 56 10.38 13.70 3.81
C SER A 56 11.03 13.50 5.18
N SER A 57 10.85 14.41 6.13
CA SER A 57 11.52 14.39 7.43
C SER A 57 10.56 14.11 8.59
N LEU A 58 11.02 13.29 9.54
CA LEU A 58 10.40 13.00 10.84
C LEU A 58 11.26 13.62 11.94
N ILE A 59 10.65 14.38 12.84
CA ILE A 59 11.31 15.03 13.98
C ILE A 59 10.95 14.22 15.23
N LEU A 60 11.99 13.79 15.95
CA LEU A 60 11.88 12.95 17.14
C LEU A 60 11.73 13.79 18.40
N GLU A 61 11.26 13.18 19.50
CA GLU A 61 11.14 13.83 20.82
C GLU A 61 12.46 14.45 21.30
N ASN A 62 13.61 13.86 20.95
CA ASN A 62 14.94 14.37 21.32
C ASN A 62 15.46 15.49 20.40
N GLY A 63 14.65 15.95 19.43
CA GLY A 63 15.01 16.99 18.45
C GLY A 63 15.79 16.49 17.24
N ASN A 64 16.17 15.21 17.17
CA ASN A 64 16.82 14.65 15.98
C ASN A 64 15.83 14.55 14.82
N THR A 65 16.36 14.59 13.60
CA THR A 65 15.57 14.42 12.37
C THR A 65 16.00 13.15 11.64
N ILE A 66 15.01 12.36 11.21
CA ILE A 66 15.19 11.16 10.38
C ILE A 66 14.51 11.38 9.03
N ILE A 67 15.16 10.98 7.94
CA ILE A 67 14.55 10.98 6.59
C ILE A 67 13.66 9.75 6.42
N ASP A 68 12.40 9.96 6.10
CA ASP A 68 11.44 8.92 5.71
C ASP A 68 11.69 8.45 4.27
N ALA A 69 12.54 7.43 4.12
CA ALA A 69 12.88 6.85 2.82
C ALA A 69 11.88 5.79 2.33
N ILE A 70 10.82 5.53 3.10
CA ILE A 70 9.83 4.46 2.81
C ILE A 70 8.39 4.97 2.81
N SER A 71 8.19 6.29 2.83
CA SER A 71 6.86 6.91 2.82
C SER A 71 5.97 6.44 3.98
N SER A 72 6.52 6.30 5.18
CA SER A 72 5.79 5.86 6.38
C SER A 72 4.99 4.59 6.12
N TRP A 73 5.68 3.58 5.57
CA TRP A 73 5.09 2.33 5.09
C TRP A 73 4.23 2.49 3.83
N TRP A 74 4.82 3.10 2.82
CA TRP A 74 4.32 3.20 1.44
C TRP A 74 3.06 4.07 1.28
N VAL A 75 2.65 4.80 2.33
CA VAL A 75 1.41 5.61 2.33
C VAL A 75 1.66 7.06 1.93
N ASN A 76 2.74 7.68 2.42
CA ASN A 76 2.99 9.10 2.27
C ASN A 76 3.48 9.43 0.84
N THR A 77 2.61 9.95 -0.01
CA THR A 77 2.93 10.14 -1.44
C THR A 77 3.58 11.49 -1.73
N TYR A 78 3.06 12.57 -1.14
CA TYR A 78 3.46 13.95 -1.46
C TYR A 78 4.21 14.65 -0.32
N GLY A 79 4.73 13.89 0.65
CA GLY A 79 5.41 14.44 1.82
C GLY A 79 4.45 14.71 2.98
N HIS A 80 4.99 14.66 4.19
CA HIS A 80 4.30 14.99 5.43
C HIS A 80 3.91 16.46 5.47
N GLY A 81 2.70 16.75 5.94
CA GLY A 81 2.22 18.11 6.13
C GLY A 81 2.07 18.94 4.85
N HIS A 82 1.77 18.30 3.70
CA HIS A 82 1.64 19.03 2.44
C HIS A 82 0.51 20.10 2.51
N PRO A 83 0.79 21.39 2.28
CA PRO A 83 -0.17 22.48 2.52
C PRO A 83 -1.50 22.33 1.77
N HIS A 84 -1.46 21.92 0.49
CA HIS A 84 -2.67 21.71 -0.32
C HIS A 84 -3.62 20.65 0.28
N ILE A 85 -3.06 19.56 0.81
CA ILE A 85 -3.84 18.46 1.40
C ILE A 85 -4.41 18.91 2.75
N GLN A 86 -3.59 19.57 3.57
CA GLN A 86 -4.02 20.15 4.83
C GLN A 86 -5.20 21.12 4.64
N GLU A 87 -5.09 22.05 3.70
CA GLU A 87 -6.14 23.03 3.42
C GLU A 87 -7.45 22.35 2.97
N ALA A 88 -7.38 21.31 2.13
CA ALA A 88 -8.55 20.54 1.71
C ALA A 88 -9.24 19.84 2.89
N ILE A 89 -8.47 19.25 3.80
CA ILE A 89 -8.95 18.62 5.03
C ILE A 89 -9.63 19.65 5.94
N TYR A 90 -8.96 20.78 6.23
CA TYR A 90 -9.49 21.85 7.09
C TYR A 90 -10.79 22.43 6.56
N LYS A 91 -10.89 22.67 5.25
CA LYS A 91 -12.13 23.15 4.61
C LYS A 91 -13.25 22.14 4.71
N GLN A 92 -12.95 20.86 4.50
CA GLN A 92 -13.95 19.80 4.54
C GLN A 92 -14.48 19.58 5.96
N ILE A 93 -13.61 19.47 6.96
CA ILE A 93 -14.05 19.23 8.35
C ILE A 93 -14.85 20.41 8.91
N GLY A 94 -14.48 21.65 8.55
CA GLY A 94 -15.25 22.84 8.93
C GLY A 94 -16.64 22.93 8.27
N LYS A 95 -16.92 22.09 7.28
CA LYS A 95 -18.20 22.04 6.55
C LYS A 95 -19.04 20.80 6.87
N LEU A 96 -18.42 19.62 6.82
CA LEU A 96 -19.02 18.33 7.12
C LEU A 96 -17.90 17.36 7.52
N ASP A 97 -17.87 17.02 8.79
CA ASP A 97 -16.98 16.06 9.41
C ASP A 97 -17.39 14.61 9.08
N HIS A 98 -18.67 14.27 9.28
CA HIS A 98 -19.18 12.92 9.12
C HIS A 98 -20.68 12.86 8.82
N VAL A 99 -21.08 11.90 7.99
CA VAL A 99 -22.46 11.44 7.81
C VAL A 99 -22.44 9.97 7.38
N LEU A 100 -23.41 9.19 7.84
CA LEU A 100 -23.52 7.77 7.46
C LEU A 100 -23.81 7.64 5.95
N PHE A 101 -23.12 6.73 5.25
CA PHE A 101 -23.29 6.56 3.79
C PHE A 101 -24.38 5.51 3.42
N ALA A 102 -25.06 4.95 4.42
CA ALA A 102 -26.19 4.04 4.25
C ALA A 102 -27.52 4.83 4.13
N GLY A 103 -27.77 5.36 2.93
CA GLY A 103 -29.00 6.13 2.64
C GLY A 103 -28.81 7.65 2.58
N PHE A 104 -27.61 8.15 2.90
CA PHE A 104 -27.19 9.52 2.61
C PHE A 104 -25.97 9.52 1.68
N THR A 105 -25.69 10.68 1.10
CA THR A 105 -24.50 10.94 0.29
C THR A 105 -24.00 12.36 0.56
N HIS A 106 -22.84 12.71 0.02
CA HIS A 106 -22.27 14.04 0.14
C HIS A 106 -21.40 14.39 -1.08
N PRO A 107 -21.19 15.69 -1.36
CA PRO A 107 -20.48 16.14 -2.56
C PRO A 107 -19.05 15.58 -2.72
N ALA A 108 -18.31 15.39 -1.62
CA ALA A 108 -16.94 14.91 -1.68
C ALA A 108 -16.82 13.47 -2.22
N ALA A 109 -17.72 12.55 -1.83
CA ALA A 109 -17.72 11.19 -2.37
C ALA A 109 -18.05 11.19 -3.88
N ILE A 110 -19.01 12.01 -4.30
CA ILE A 110 -19.39 12.14 -5.72
C ILE A 110 -18.26 12.77 -6.54
N LYS A 111 -17.64 13.85 -6.06
CA LYS A 111 -16.50 14.49 -6.73
C LYS A 111 -15.30 13.55 -6.84
N LEU A 112 -15.04 12.74 -5.81
CA LEU A 112 -13.97 11.74 -5.87
C LEU A 112 -14.26 10.67 -6.92
N ALA A 113 -15.50 10.17 -7.00
CA ALA A 113 -15.89 9.23 -8.05
C ALA A 113 -15.70 9.81 -9.46
N ASP A 114 -16.16 11.04 -9.67
CA ASP A 114 -16.08 11.77 -10.95
C ASP A 114 -14.63 12.01 -11.38
N LYS A 115 -13.73 12.35 -10.44
CA LYS A 115 -12.30 12.54 -10.73
C LYS A 115 -11.51 11.23 -10.89
N LEU A 116 -11.80 10.22 -10.08
CA LEU A 116 -10.98 8.99 -10.04
C LEU A 116 -11.32 8.04 -11.18
N LEU A 117 -12.61 7.81 -11.48
CA LEU A 117 -13.03 6.83 -12.48
C LEU A 117 -12.36 7.02 -13.86
N PRO A 118 -12.24 8.25 -14.41
CA PRO A 118 -11.56 8.48 -15.69
C PRO A 118 -10.06 8.14 -15.69
N LEU A 119 -9.43 8.08 -14.51
CA LEU A 119 -8.00 7.81 -14.37
C LEU A 119 -7.68 6.31 -14.19
N LEU A 120 -8.67 5.49 -13.91
CA LEU A 120 -8.45 4.06 -13.68
C LEU A 120 -8.20 3.29 -14.98
N PRO A 121 -7.32 2.27 -14.98
CA PRO A 121 -7.05 1.47 -16.17
C PRO A 121 -8.18 0.47 -16.43
N GLY A 122 -9.04 0.77 -17.39
CA GLY A 122 -10.12 -0.11 -17.82
C GLY A 122 -11.49 0.57 -17.78
N ASN A 123 -12.56 -0.22 -17.75
CA ASN A 123 -13.93 0.27 -17.82
C ASN A 123 -14.62 0.21 -16.45
N PHE A 124 -13.95 0.74 -15.42
CA PHE A 124 -14.50 0.84 -14.07
C PHE A 124 -15.65 1.85 -14.03
N SER A 125 -16.71 1.54 -13.27
CA SER A 125 -17.90 2.42 -13.21
C SER A 125 -18.51 2.53 -11.83
N ARG A 126 -18.02 1.77 -10.83
CA ARG A 126 -18.58 1.74 -9.47
C ARG A 126 -17.48 1.79 -8.43
N LEU A 127 -17.73 2.56 -7.38
CA LEU A 127 -16.88 2.69 -6.20
C LEU A 127 -17.60 2.09 -5.00
N PHE A 128 -16.86 1.41 -4.14
CA PHE A 128 -17.28 0.99 -2.81
C PHE A 128 -16.21 1.41 -1.80
N PHE A 129 -16.58 2.27 -0.84
CA PHE A 129 -15.66 2.78 0.16
C PHE A 129 -15.52 1.84 1.37
N SER A 130 -14.31 1.71 1.87
CA SER A 130 -13.98 1.04 3.13
C SER A 130 -12.95 1.87 3.93
N ASP A 131 -12.22 1.31 4.90
CA ASP A 131 -11.34 2.05 5.80
C ASP A 131 -9.84 1.76 5.61
N ASN A 132 -9.46 0.62 5.02
CA ASN A 132 -8.07 0.28 4.73
C ASN A 132 -7.91 -0.72 3.56
N GLY A 133 -6.66 -1.09 3.25
CA GLY A 133 -6.35 -2.04 2.18
C GLY A 133 -6.96 -3.43 2.38
N SER A 134 -6.89 -3.98 3.61
CA SER A 134 -7.47 -5.30 3.92
C SER A 134 -8.97 -5.31 3.70
N THR A 135 -9.68 -4.26 4.11
CA THR A 135 -11.13 -4.16 3.90
C THR A 135 -11.50 -3.93 2.43
N SER A 136 -10.66 -3.23 1.65
CA SER A 136 -10.85 -3.16 0.20
C SER A 136 -10.78 -4.55 -0.45
N VAL A 137 -9.86 -5.39 0.01
CA VAL A 137 -9.71 -6.78 -0.44
C VAL A 137 -10.91 -7.64 0.00
N GLU A 138 -11.35 -7.55 1.26
CA GLU A 138 -12.55 -8.25 1.74
C GLU A 138 -13.79 -7.92 0.89
N VAL A 139 -13.97 -6.64 0.55
CA VAL A 139 -15.05 -6.20 -0.33
C VAL A 139 -14.90 -6.82 -1.73
N ALA A 140 -13.70 -6.81 -2.31
CA ALA A 140 -13.45 -7.40 -3.63
C ALA A 140 -13.71 -8.91 -3.66
N MET A 141 -13.27 -9.64 -2.63
CA MET A 141 -13.53 -11.06 -2.46
C MET A 141 -15.03 -11.34 -2.39
N LYS A 142 -15.77 -10.58 -1.58
CA LYS A 142 -17.23 -10.68 -1.48
C LYS A 142 -17.90 -10.35 -2.81
N MET A 143 -17.43 -9.35 -3.54
CA MET A 143 -17.94 -9.00 -4.86
C MET A 143 -17.82 -10.17 -5.84
N ALA A 144 -16.64 -10.79 -5.93
CA ALA A 144 -16.41 -11.93 -6.83
C ALA A 144 -17.24 -13.16 -6.44
N LEU A 145 -17.23 -13.56 -5.18
CA LEU A 145 -17.97 -14.73 -4.69
C LEU A 145 -19.49 -14.54 -4.81
N GLN A 146 -20.01 -13.41 -4.33
CA GLN A 146 -21.45 -13.17 -4.29
C GLN A 146 -22.02 -12.91 -5.69
N TYR A 147 -21.23 -12.38 -6.63
CA TYR A 147 -21.64 -12.29 -8.04
C TYR A 147 -22.11 -13.64 -8.57
N PHE A 148 -21.27 -14.68 -8.44
CA PHE A 148 -21.61 -16.01 -8.95
C PHE A 148 -22.74 -16.67 -8.15
N TYR A 149 -22.76 -16.47 -6.82
CA TYR A 149 -23.88 -16.90 -5.99
C TYR A 149 -25.21 -16.31 -6.46
N ASN A 150 -25.26 -15.00 -6.71
CA ASN A 150 -26.46 -14.30 -7.18
C ASN A 150 -26.90 -14.73 -8.59
N LYS A 151 -25.95 -15.15 -9.45
CA LYS A 151 -26.22 -15.75 -10.77
C LYS A 151 -26.60 -17.24 -10.69
N GLY A 152 -26.66 -17.82 -9.50
CA GLY A 152 -26.98 -19.24 -9.31
C GLY A 152 -25.83 -20.20 -9.62
N ASN A 153 -24.63 -19.70 -9.89
CA ASN A 153 -23.44 -20.52 -10.12
C ASN A 153 -22.78 -20.84 -8.78
N LYS A 154 -23.14 -22.00 -8.21
CA LYS A 154 -22.59 -22.49 -6.94
C LYS A 154 -21.23 -23.18 -7.08
N LYS A 155 -20.78 -23.45 -8.31
CA LYS A 155 -19.47 -24.08 -8.59
C LYS A 155 -18.32 -23.09 -8.40
N ARG A 156 -18.50 -21.84 -8.84
CA ARG A 156 -17.50 -20.77 -8.73
C ARG A 156 -17.41 -20.20 -7.32
N ARG A 157 -16.58 -20.80 -6.48
CA ARG A 157 -16.41 -20.47 -5.05
C ARG A 157 -14.96 -20.43 -4.56
N VAL A 158 -14.00 -20.68 -5.45
CA VAL A 158 -12.57 -20.72 -5.12
C VAL A 158 -11.95 -19.39 -5.51
N LEU A 159 -11.11 -18.84 -4.63
CA LEU A 159 -10.24 -17.72 -4.96
C LEU A 159 -8.86 -18.24 -5.32
N LEU A 160 -8.22 -17.58 -6.27
CA LEU A 160 -6.86 -17.83 -6.69
C LEU A 160 -5.98 -16.65 -6.25
N ALA A 161 -4.75 -16.90 -5.82
CA ALA A 161 -3.76 -15.87 -5.51
C ALA A 161 -2.35 -16.33 -5.92
N PHE A 162 -1.38 -15.41 -5.89
CA PHE A 162 0.02 -15.79 -6.02
C PHE A 162 0.57 -16.35 -4.69
N GLU A 163 1.55 -17.25 -4.78
CA GLU A 163 2.42 -17.60 -3.67
C GLU A 163 3.13 -16.33 -3.14
N ASN A 164 3.39 -16.27 -1.84
CA ASN A 164 4.06 -15.14 -1.15
C ASN A 164 3.31 -13.79 -1.19
N ALA A 165 2.10 -13.71 -1.75
CA ALA A 165 1.34 -12.46 -1.84
C ALA A 165 1.03 -11.85 -0.46
N TYR A 166 0.73 -10.56 -0.43
CA TYR A 166 0.21 -9.91 0.77
C TYR A 166 -0.96 -9.00 0.43
N HIS A 167 -2.11 -9.26 1.05
CA HIS A 167 -3.34 -8.53 0.78
C HIS A 167 -3.98 -7.93 2.04
N GLY A 168 -3.33 -8.05 3.20
CA GLY A 168 -3.79 -7.52 4.48
C GLY A 168 -3.99 -8.56 5.57
N ASP A 169 -4.47 -8.09 6.72
CA ASP A 169 -4.42 -8.83 8.00
C ASP A 169 -5.81 -9.22 8.54
N THR A 170 -6.90 -8.85 7.86
CA THR A 170 -8.23 -9.41 8.17
C THR A 170 -8.31 -10.85 7.67
N PHE A 171 -9.17 -11.71 8.27
CA PHE A 171 -9.19 -13.14 7.96
C PHE A 171 -9.32 -13.47 6.46
N GLY A 172 -10.17 -12.78 5.70
CA GLY A 172 -10.30 -13.00 4.26
C GLY A 172 -9.07 -12.53 3.49
N ALA A 173 -8.62 -11.29 3.73
CA ALA A 173 -7.41 -10.74 3.11
C ALA A 173 -6.18 -11.61 3.38
N MET A 174 -5.99 -12.01 4.64
CA MET A 174 -4.91 -12.90 5.09
C MET A 174 -4.95 -14.26 4.39
N ALA A 175 -6.14 -14.81 4.16
CA ALA A 175 -6.31 -16.07 3.44
C ALA A 175 -5.85 -16.01 2.00
N THR A 176 -5.87 -14.82 1.38
CA THR A 176 -5.35 -14.59 0.03
C THR A 176 -3.84 -14.30 -0.02
N GLY A 177 -3.16 -14.14 1.13
CA GLY A 177 -1.71 -13.97 1.18
C GLY A 177 -0.91 -15.28 1.11
N GLY A 178 0.41 -15.20 1.06
CA GLY A 178 1.31 -16.35 1.12
C GLY A 178 1.24 -17.09 2.46
N LEU A 179 1.37 -18.42 2.44
CA LEU A 179 1.41 -19.22 3.68
C LEU A 179 2.69 -18.92 4.46
N GLY A 180 2.57 -18.68 5.76
CA GLY A 180 3.74 -18.39 6.60
C GLY A 180 3.37 -17.90 8.00
N VAL A 181 4.32 -17.19 8.61
CA VAL A 181 4.19 -16.68 9.99
C VAL A 181 3.00 -15.76 10.23
N PHE A 182 2.49 -15.09 9.19
CA PHE A 182 1.36 -14.18 9.30
C PHE A 182 0.03 -14.90 9.49
N ASN A 183 -0.08 -16.15 9.03
CA ASN A 183 -1.37 -16.86 8.97
C ASN A 183 -1.36 -18.27 9.53
N SER A 184 -0.19 -18.83 9.89
CA SER A 184 -0.07 -20.20 10.41
C SER A 184 -0.91 -20.45 11.65
N ALA A 185 -1.03 -19.46 12.55
CA ALA A 185 -1.86 -19.55 13.75
C ALA A 185 -3.37 -19.60 13.45
N PHE A 186 -3.79 -19.23 12.24
CA PHE A 186 -5.20 -19.08 11.86
C PHE A 186 -5.62 -20.01 10.73
N ALA A 187 -4.71 -20.85 10.21
CA ALA A 187 -4.88 -21.61 8.97
C ALA A 187 -6.23 -22.36 8.86
N ASP A 188 -6.66 -23.00 9.94
CA ASP A 188 -7.91 -23.80 9.98
C ASP A 188 -9.20 -22.94 9.97
N MET A 189 -9.09 -21.61 10.10
CA MET A 189 -10.21 -20.67 10.11
C MET A 189 -10.31 -19.84 8.82
N LEU A 190 -9.35 -19.97 7.90
CA LEU A 190 -9.28 -19.16 6.69
C LEU A 190 -10.13 -19.75 5.55
N PRO A 191 -10.76 -18.91 4.71
CA PRO A 191 -11.41 -19.38 3.50
C PRO A 191 -10.41 -20.08 2.55
N THR A 192 -10.94 -21.00 1.74
CA THR A 192 -10.13 -21.76 0.78
C THR A 192 -9.60 -20.85 -0.34
N VAL A 193 -8.28 -20.84 -0.50
CA VAL A 193 -7.58 -20.13 -1.57
C VAL A 193 -6.56 -21.06 -2.21
N VAL A 194 -6.59 -21.17 -3.53
CA VAL A 194 -5.57 -21.87 -4.32
C VAL A 194 -4.47 -20.87 -4.68
N ARG A 195 -3.21 -21.32 -4.66
CA ARG A 195 -2.05 -20.48 -4.95
C ARG A 195 -1.26 -21.03 -6.13
N ILE A 196 -0.71 -20.13 -6.92
CA ILE A 196 0.23 -20.43 -8.02
C ILE A 196 1.49 -19.59 -7.84
N PRO A 197 2.66 -20.03 -8.34
CA PRO A 197 3.87 -19.22 -8.25
C PRO A 197 3.72 -17.93 -9.08
N ILE A 198 4.49 -16.91 -8.72
CA ILE A 198 4.64 -15.72 -9.57
C ILE A 198 5.32 -16.09 -10.89
N PRO A 199 5.11 -15.32 -11.97
CA PRO A 199 5.85 -15.52 -13.22
C PRO A 199 7.27 -14.94 -13.10
N GLU A 200 8.11 -15.61 -12.31
CA GLU A 200 9.52 -15.24 -12.12
C GLU A 200 10.26 -15.21 -13.47
N LYS A 201 11.17 -14.24 -13.63
CA LYS A 201 11.98 -14.09 -14.85
C LYS A 201 12.77 -15.38 -15.15
N GLY A 202 12.58 -15.94 -16.34
CA GLY A 202 13.18 -17.20 -16.77
C GLY A 202 12.40 -18.47 -16.34
N LYS A 203 11.33 -18.32 -15.55
CA LYS A 203 10.43 -19.40 -15.11
C LYS A 203 8.95 -19.07 -15.35
N GLU A 204 8.66 -18.17 -16.29
CA GLU A 204 7.31 -17.65 -16.54
C GLU A 204 6.29 -18.77 -16.84
N ASN A 205 6.75 -19.86 -17.46
CA ASN A 205 5.92 -21.01 -17.79
C ASN A 205 5.48 -21.85 -16.58
N GLU A 206 6.14 -21.74 -15.41
CA GLU A 206 5.79 -22.53 -14.23
C GLU A 206 4.42 -22.14 -13.68
N ALA A 207 4.12 -20.83 -13.62
CA ALA A 207 2.81 -20.32 -13.24
C ALA A 207 1.69 -20.80 -14.19
N LEU A 208 1.95 -20.81 -15.49
CA LEU A 208 0.99 -21.30 -16.49
C LEU A 208 0.72 -22.81 -16.35
N LYS A 209 1.76 -23.59 -16.07
CA LYS A 209 1.64 -25.03 -15.80
C LYS A 209 0.90 -25.30 -14.50
N ALA A 210 1.14 -24.52 -13.45
CA ALA A 210 0.39 -24.62 -12.20
C ALA A 210 -1.10 -24.34 -12.44
N LEU A 211 -1.43 -23.34 -13.27
CA LEU A 211 -2.80 -23.08 -13.71
C LEU A 211 -3.45 -24.23 -14.49
N ASP A 212 -2.69 -25.02 -15.26
CA ASP A 212 -3.22 -26.20 -15.96
C ASP A 212 -3.69 -27.31 -15.00
N GLN A 213 -3.25 -27.28 -13.75
CA GLN A 213 -3.63 -28.28 -12.73
C GLN A 213 -4.87 -27.86 -11.92
N ILE A 214 -5.46 -26.69 -12.21
CA ILE A 214 -6.58 -26.12 -11.46
C ILE A 214 -7.85 -26.17 -12.31
N ASP A 215 -8.97 -26.62 -11.73
CA ASP A 215 -10.29 -26.45 -12.37
C ASP A 215 -10.70 -24.97 -12.32
N LEU A 216 -10.38 -24.22 -13.37
CA LEU A 216 -10.71 -22.80 -13.48
C LEU A 216 -12.23 -22.53 -13.53
N GLU A 217 -13.07 -23.54 -13.72
CA GLU A 217 -14.52 -23.38 -13.60
C GLU A 217 -14.99 -23.28 -12.13
N GLU A 218 -14.18 -23.68 -11.16
CA GLU A 218 -14.44 -23.45 -9.73
C GLU A 218 -13.95 -22.09 -9.23
N VAL A 219 -13.10 -21.41 -10.01
CA VAL A 219 -12.51 -20.13 -9.63
C VAL A 219 -13.50 -19.00 -9.87
N CYS A 220 -13.74 -18.18 -8.83
CA CYS A 220 -14.57 -16.97 -8.91
C CYS A 220 -13.73 -15.72 -9.15
N GLY A 221 -12.49 -15.68 -8.66
CA GLY A 221 -11.63 -14.54 -8.83
C GLY A 221 -10.16 -14.87 -8.60
N PHE A 222 -9.29 -14.11 -9.25
CA PHE A 222 -7.85 -14.13 -9.06
C PHE A 222 -7.39 -12.78 -8.53
N ILE A 223 -6.85 -12.77 -7.31
CA ILE A 223 -6.27 -11.58 -6.69
C ILE A 223 -4.75 -11.58 -6.82
N TYR A 224 -4.20 -10.44 -7.21
CA TYR A 224 -2.78 -10.26 -7.41
C TYR A 224 -2.37 -8.80 -7.20
N GLU A 225 -1.17 -8.58 -6.69
CA GLU A 225 -0.52 -7.26 -6.72
C GLU A 225 0.00 -7.03 -8.16
N PRO A 226 -0.25 -5.91 -8.87
CA PRO A 226 0.29 -5.76 -10.22
C PRO A 226 1.80 -5.46 -10.22
N LEU A 227 2.57 -6.26 -10.95
CA LEU A 227 4.01 -6.11 -11.25
C LEU A 227 4.99 -6.27 -10.07
N VAL A 228 4.55 -6.17 -8.82
CA VAL A 228 5.42 -6.36 -7.66
C VAL A 228 4.64 -6.90 -6.46
N GLN A 229 5.19 -7.90 -5.79
CA GLN A 229 4.76 -8.29 -4.44
C GLN A 229 5.58 -7.53 -3.41
N GLY A 230 4.95 -6.56 -2.74
CA GLY A 230 5.65 -5.62 -1.86
C GLY A 230 6.22 -6.33 -0.65
N ALA A 231 5.37 -6.99 0.13
CA ALA A 231 5.77 -7.62 1.40
C ALA A 231 6.66 -8.87 1.21
N ALA A 232 6.65 -9.46 0.02
CA ALA A 232 7.51 -10.59 -0.36
C ALA A 232 8.98 -10.20 -0.60
N GLY A 233 9.40 -8.99 -0.21
CA GLY A 233 10.74 -8.48 -0.47
C GLY A 233 10.82 -7.71 -1.79
N MET A 234 9.76 -6.99 -2.17
CA MET A 234 9.68 -6.26 -3.45
C MET A 234 10.02 -7.17 -4.63
N GLN A 235 9.31 -8.31 -4.76
CA GLN A 235 9.52 -9.27 -5.85
C GLN A 235 8.84 -8.77 -7.11
N PHE A 236 9.63 -8.42 -8.12
CA PHE A 236 9.13 -7.88 -9.39
C PHE A 236 8.83 -8.98 -10.41
N TYR A 237 7.82 -8.73 -11.22
CA TYR A 237 7.53 -9.46 -12.46
C TYR A 237 7.02 -8.51 -13.52
N GLU A 238 7.20 -8.89 -14.79
CA GLU A 238 6.88 -8.05 -15.92
C GLU A 238 5.45 -8.27 -16.43
N ALA A 239 4.85 -7.21 -16.97
CA ALA A 239 3.52 -7.26 -17.58
C ALA A 239 3.44 -8.32 -18.69
N THR A 240 4.52 -8.51 -19.46
CA THR A 240 4.63 -9.50 -20.53
C THR A 240 4.51 -10.94 -20.03
N ALA A 241 4.95 -11.20 -18.79
CA ALA A 241 4.86 -12.51 -18.15
C ALA A 241 3.53 -12.70 -17.41
N LEU A 242 2.96 -11.60 -16.90
CA LEU A 242 1.68 -11.59 -16.19
C LEU A 242 0.47 -11.70 -17.13
N ASP A 243 0.49 -11.02 -18.29
CA ASP A 243 -0.64 -10.97 -19.22
C ASP A 243 -1.16 -12.36 -19.67
N PRO A 244 -0.32 -13.36 -20.00
CA PRO A 244 -0.80 -14.70 -20.34
C PRO A 244 -1.57 -15.40 -19.21
N ILE A 245 -1.16 -15.19 -17.96
CA ILE A 245 -1.84 -15.73 -16.76
C ILE A 245 -3.20 -15.06 -16.60
N LEU A 246 -3.23 -13.72 -16.63
CA LEU A 246 -4.46 -12.95 -16.52
C LEU A 246 -5.46 -13.31 -17.63
N LYS A 247 -4.96 -13.44 -18.86
CA LYS A 247 -5.78 -13.83 -20.01
C LYS A 247 -6.41 -15.21 -19.82
N LYS A 248 -5.62 -16.21 -19.42
CA LYS A 248 -6.10 -17.59 -19.23
C LYS A 248 -7.20 -17.68 -18.17
N ILE A 249 -7.03 -16.98 -17.05
CA ILE A 249 -8.01 -16.93 -15.96
C ILE A 249 -9.29 -16.21 -16.41
N LYS A 250 -9.14 -15.06 -17.09
CA LYS A 250 -10.27 -14.26 -17.57
C LYS A 250 -11.07 -14.99 -18.67
N ASP A 251 -10.39 -15.64 -19.61
CA ASP A 251 -11.01 -16.45 -20.66
C ASP A 251 -11.81 -17.62 -20.06
N ALA A 252 -11.39 -18.14 -18.91
CA ALA A 252 -12.13 -19.15 -18.16
C ALA A 252 -13.32 -18.57 -17.38
N GLY A 253 -13.56 -17.26 -17.40
CA GLY A 253 -14.74 -16.60 -16.82
C GLY A 253 -14.62 -16.24 -15.33
N ALA A 254 -13.42 -16.26 -14.75
CA ALA A 254 -13.18 -15.74 -13.41
C ALA A 254 -12.83 -14.24 -13.44
N PHE A 255 -13.15 -13.50 -12.38
CA PHE A 255 -12.79 -12.09 -12.29
C PHE A 255 -11.31 -11.89 -11.96
N LEU A 256 -10.73 -10.82 -12.51
CA LEU A 256 -9.41 -10.37 -12.13
C LEU A 256 -9.51 -9.24 -11.09
N ILE A 257 -8.84 -9.42 -9.95
CA ILE A 257 -8.80 -8.48 -8.83
C ILE A 257 -7.38 -7.94 -8.70
N ALA A 258 -7.16 -6.71 -9.13
CA ALA A 258 -5.85 -6.04 -8.96
C ALA A 258 -5.77 -5.38 -7.58
N ASP A 259 -4.84 -5.85 -6.74
CA ASP A 259 -4.50 -5.19 -5.49
C ASP A 259 -3.47 -4.07 -5.74
N GLU A 260 -3.99 -2.85 -5.96
CA GLU A 260 -3.19 -1.65 -6.19
C GLU A 260 -3.01 -0.81 -4.92
N VAL A 261 -3.21 -1.42 -3.75
CA VAL A 261 -3.07 -0.75 -2.45
C VAL A 261 -1.66 -0.16 -2.29
N MET A 262 -0.61 -0.84 -2.75
CA MET A 262 0.76 -0.29 -2.74
C MET A 262 1.16 0.34 -4.08
N THR A 263 0.83 -0.31 -5.19
CA THR A 263 1.36 0.02 -6.51
C THR A 263 0.70 1.23 -7.15
N GLY A 264 -0.53 1.55 -6.73
CA GLY A 264 -1.31 2.65 -7.24
C GLY A 264 -0.74 4.02 -6.89
N PHE A 265 -1.36 5.05 -7.47
CA PHE A 265 -0.99 6.45 -7.32
C PHE A 265 0.44 6.78 -7.70
N GLY A 266 1.02 6.08 -8.70
CA GLY A 266 2.25 6.50 -9.36
C GLY A 266 3.54 5.84 -8.88
N ARG A 267 3.47 4.81 -8.02
CA ARG A 267 4.69 4.23 -7.43
C ARG A 267 5.58 3.55 -8.48
N LEU A 268 4.99 2.93 -9.49
CA LEU A 268 5.67 2.14 -10.52
C LEU A 268 5.60 2.77 -11.92
N GLU A 269 5.84 4.09 -12.04
CA GLU A 269 5.85 4.90 -13.27
C GLU A 269 4.46 5.44 -13.67
N THR A 270 3.55 4.56 -14.09
CA THR A 270 2.16 4.90 -14.41
C THR A 270 1.35 5.17 -13.13
N MET A 271 0.18 5.83 -13.24
CA MET A 271 -0.63 6.14 -12.07
C MET A 271 -1.08 4.85 -11.38
N PHE A 272 -1.49 3.85 -12.15
CA PHE A 272 -1.77 2.50 -11.67
C PHE A 272 -0.89 1.51 -12.43
N ALA A 273 -0.33 0.51 -11.74
CA ALA A 273 0.55 -0.47 -12.37
C ALA A 273 -0.19 -1.33 -13.42
N SER A 274 -1.50 -1.54 -13.24
CA SER A 274 -2.40 -2.19 -14.19
C SER A 274 -2.59 -1.41 -15.50
N GLU A 275 -2.11 -0.16 -15.62
CA GLU A 275 -2.01 0.50 -16.93
C GLU A 275 -1.04 -0.22 -17.87
N GLN A 276 0.00 -0.83 -17.32
CA GLN A 276 1.09 -1.48 -18.07
C GLN A 276 0.73 -2.90 -18.54
N THR A 277 -0.34 -3.51 -18.02
CA THR A 277 -0.84 -4.81 -18.49
C THR A 277 -1.78 -4.63 -19.68
N LYS A 278 -1.84 -5.60 -20.58
CA LYS A 278 -2.84 -5.62 -21.66
C LYS A 278 -4.20 -6.10 -21.15
N ILE A 279 -4.19 -7.07 -20.24
CA ILE A 279 -5.41 -7.61 -19.64
C ILE A 279 -5.80 -6.77 -18.43
N LYS A 280 -6.93 -6.07 -18.54
CA LYS A 280 -7.42 -5.18 -17.47
C LYS A 280 -8.21 -5.93 -16.41
N PRO A 281 -8.04 -5.56 -15.12
CA PRO A 281 -8.81 -6.11 -14.02
C PRO A 281 -10.30 -5.76 -14.10
N ASP A 282 -11.13 -6.57 -13.43
CA ASP A 282 -12.58 -6.35 -13.30
C ASP A 282 -12.92 -5.69 -11.95
N ILE A 283 -12.06 -5.89 -10.97
CA ILE A 283 -12.12 -5.28 -9.63
C ILE A 283 -10.72 -4.77 -9.29
N MET A 284 -10.61 -3.61 -8.63
CA MET A 284 -9.34 -3.08 -8.14
C MET A 284 -9.46 -2.57 -6.71
N CYS A 285 -8.47 -2.89 -5.88
CA CYS A 285 -8.38 -2.48 -4.49
C CYS A 285 -7.39 -1.31 -4.35
N LEU A 286 -7.80 -0.24 -3.66
CA LEU A 286 -7.03 0.98 -3.46
C LEU A 286 -7.02 1.35 -1.96
N SER A 287 -5.91 1.93 -1.50
CA SER A 287 -5.75 2.53 -0.16
C SER A 287 -4.44 3.33 -0.17
N LYS A 288 -3.73 3.45 0.97
CA LYS A 288 -2.40 4.09 1.11
C LYS A 288 -2.31 5.46 0.43
N GLY A 289 -1.71 5.52 -0.77
CA GLY A 289 -1.57 6.73 -1.57
C GLY A 289 -2.90 7.40 -1.94
N LEU A 290 -4.03 6.68 -1.84
CA LEU A 290 -5.38 7.20 -2.08
C LEU A 290 -5.65 8.50 -1.35
N THR A 291 -5.26 8.60 -0.08
CA THR A 291 -5.44 9.82 0.75
C THR A 291 -4.13 10.57 0.93
N ALA A 292 -3.14 10.34 0.05
CA ALA A 292 -1.76 10.77 0.24
C ALA A 292 -1.10 10.27 1.54
N GLY A 293 -1.67 9.25 2.18
CA GLY A 293 -1.19 8.67 3.43
C GLY A 293 -1.53 9.44 4.70
N VAL A 294 -2.41 10.43 4.63
CA VAL A 294 -2.76 11.27 5.80
C VAL A 294 -3.96 10.73 6.60
N LEU A 295 -4.82 9.92 5.99
CA LEU A 295 -6.04 9.39 6.61
C LEU A 295 -6.29 7.94 6.19
N PRO A 296 -6.82 7.08 7.07
CA PRO A 296 -7.24 5.74 6.70
C PRO A 296 -8.43 5.82 5.72
N MET A 297 -8.29 5.15 4.59
CA MET A 297 -9.37 4.91 3.64
C MET A 297 -9.03 3.73 2.74
N GLY A 298 -10.01 2.88 2.50
CA GLY A 298 -9.99 1.87 1.45
C GLY A 298 -11.02 2.20 0.38
N LEU A 299 -10.76 1.77 -0.85
CA LEU A 299 -11.69 1.88 -1.97
C LEU A 299 -11.58 0.65 -2.85
N THR A 300 -12.71 -0.01 -3.09
CA THR A 300 -12.84 -1.09 -4.07
C THR A 300 -13.60 -0.55 -5.27
N VAL A 301 -13.00 -0.60 -6.45
CA VAL A 301 -13.62 -0.18 -7.71
C VAL A 301 -13.93 -1.39 -8.56
N ALA A 302 -15.07 -1.37 -9.24
CA ALA A 302 -15.55 -2.50 -10.01
C ALA A 302 -16.13 -2.07 -11.36
N THR A 303 -16.05 -2.96 -12.34
CA THR A 303 -16.71 -2.78 -13.63
C THR A 303 -18.23 -2.83 -13.49
N GLU A 304 -18.92 -2.35 -14.52
CA GLU A 304 -20.37 -2.44 -14.60
C GLU A 304 -20.86 -3.90 -14.51
N GLU A 305 -20.12 -4.84 -15.10
CA GLU A 305 -20.46 -6.27 -15.09
C GLU A 305 -20.59 -6.81 -13.66
N VAL A 306 -19.57 -6.58 -12.82
CA VAL A 306 -19.57 -7.01 -11.42
C VAL A 306 -20.77 -6.42 -10.68
N TYR A 307 -21.03 -5.11 -10.85
CA TYR A 307 -22.18 -4.44 -10.24
C TYR A 307 -23.52 -5.05 -10.66
N ARG A 308 -23.68 -5.45 -11.92
CA ARG A 308 -24.88 -6.11 -12.45
C ARG A 308 -25.11 -7.52 -11.90
N GLY A 309 -24.17 -8.08 -11.13
CA GLY A 309 -24.42 -9.26 -10.30
C GLY A 309 -25.27 -9.00 -9.07
N PHE A 310 -25.34 -7.74 -8.62
CA PHE A 310 -26.04 -7.32 -7.39
C PHE A 310 -27.28 -6.49 -7.68
N TYR A 311 -27.36 -5.91 -8.89
CA TYR A 311 -28.48 -5.08 -9.32
C TYR A 311 -29.70 -5.94 -9.70
N ASP A 312 -30.58 -6.18 -8.72
CA ASP A 312 -31.75 -7.07 -8.81
C ASP A 312 -32.91 -6.51 -7.96
N ASP A 313 -34.14 -6.91 -8.28
CA ASP A 313 -35.33 -6.56 -7.49
C ASP A 313 -35.36 -7.30 -6.14
N ASP A 314 -34.73 -8.48 -6.08
CA ASP A 314 -34.52 -9.23 -4.83
C ASP A 314 -33.44 -8.57 -3.98
N LYS A 315 -33.88 -7.85 -2.93
CA LYS A 315 -33.01 -7.18 -1.96
C LYS A 315 -31.98 -8.10 -1.31
N SER A 316 -32.24 -9.41 -1.21
CA SER A 316 -31.28 -10.36 -0.63
C SER A 316 -30.00 -10.54 -1.45
N LYS A 317 -30.03 -10.13 -2.74
CA LYS A 317 -28.86 -10.13 -3.62
C LYS A 317 -28.00 -8.88 -3.50
N ALA A 318 -28.43 -7.87 -2.75
CA ALA A 318 -27.61 -6.69 -2.49
C ALA A 318 -26.31 -7.07 -1.77
N LEU A 319 -25.25 -6.27 -1.99
CA LEU A 319 -24.01 -6.40 -1.23
C LEU A 319 -24.24 -5.84 0.18
N MET A 320 -24.64 -6.72 1.11
CA MET A 320 -24.84 -6.36 2.52
C MET A 320 -23.48 -6.22 3.22
N HIS A 321 -22.80 -5.12 2.95
CA HIS A 321 -21.50 -4.77 3.53
C HIS A 321 -21.39 -3.25 3.69
N GLY A 322 -20.67 -2.81 4.71
CA GLY A 322 -20.41 -1.40 5.02
C GLY A 322 -20.02 -1.25 6.49
N HIS A 323 -19.42 -0.12 6.85
CA HIS A 323 -19.07 0.21 8.22
C HIS A 323 -19.31 1.71 8.49
N SER A 324 -19.16 2.13 9.75
CA SER A 324 -19.49 3.51 10.17
C SER A 324 -18.77 4.58 9.35
N PHE A 325 -17.49 4.39 9.04
CA PHE A 325 -16.67 5.35 8.27
C PHE A 325 -16.73 5.23 6.74
N THR A 326 -17.63 4.39 6.18
CA THR A 326 -17.75 4.24 4.73
C THR A 326 -17.95 5.61 4.07
N ALA A 327 -17.09 5.94 3.11
CA ALA A 327 -17.07 7.22 2.40
C ALA A 327 -16.86 8.45 3.30
N ASN A 328 -15.99 8.38 4.31
CA ASN A 328 -15.72 9.53 5.19
C ASN A 328 -15.42 10.83 4.37
N PRO A 329 -16.17 11.93 4.59
CA PRO A 329 -16.03 13.16 3.80
C PRO A 329 -14.62 13.75 3.81
N VAL A 330 -13.94 13.74 4.96
CA VAL A 330 -12.59 14.29 5.14
C VAL A 330 -11.57 13.47 4.35
N GLY A 331 -11.66 12.14 4.41
CA GLY A 331 -10.82 11.26 3.59
C GLY A 331 -11.06 11.45 2.10
N CYS A 332 -12.32 11.66 1.66
CA CYS A 332 -12.61 11.96 0.27
C CYS A 332 -11.96 13.29 -0.18
N ALA A 333 -11.97 14.32 0.67
CA ALA A 333 -11.31 15.59 0.37
C ALA A 333 -9.78 15.45 0.27
N ALA A 334 -9.15 14.68 1.18
CA ALA A 334 -7.73 14.38 1.10
C ALA A 334 -7.37 13.64 -0.19
N ALA A 335 -8.20 12.66 -0.59
CA ALA A 335 -8.01 11.93 -1.84
C ALA A 335 -8.14 12.82 -3.08
N ILE A 336 -9.15 13.69 -3.12
CA ILE A 336 -9.31 14.67 -4.21
C ILE A 336 -8.09 15.60 -4.29
N ALA A 337 -7.59 16.10 -3.16
CA ALA A 337 -6.40 16.94 -3.12
C ALA A 337 -5.14 16.21 -3.61
N GLY A 338 -5.00 14.92 -3.29
CA GLY A 338 -3.94 14.08 -3.84
C GLY A 338 -4.04 13.93 -5.36
N LEU A 339 -5.24 13.71 -5.90
CA LEU A 339 -5.46 13.66 -7.35
C LEU A 339 -5.13 14.99 -8.03
N GLU A 340 -5.49 16.12 -7.42
CA GLU A 340 -5.15 17.45 -7.95
C GLU A 340 -3.62 17.70 -7.93
N LEU A 341 -2.91 17.22 -6.91
CA LEU A 341 -1.44 17.27 -6.88
C LEU A 341 -0.81 16.37 -7.93
N TRP A 342 -1.35 15.17 -8.14
CA TRP A 342 -0.92 14.28 -9.21
C TRP A 342 -0.97 14.98 -10.58
N GLU A 343 -2.01 15.75 -10.86
CA GLU A 343 -2.19 16.47 -12.12
C GLU A 343 -1.24 17.68 -12.28
N SER A 344 -0.48 18.07 -11.24
CA SER A 344 0.38 19.25 -11.27
C SER A 344 1.74 19.00 -11.92
N ASP A 345 2.23 19.99 -12.68
CA ASP A 345 3.55 19.95 -13.31
C ASP A 345 4.69 19.78 -12.28
N GLU A 346 4.59 20.46 -11.13
CA GLU A 346 5.58 20.38 -10.05
C GLU A 346 5.78 18.93 -9.57
N ILE A 347 4.70 18.21 -9.28
CA ILE A 347 4.79 16.82 -8.84
C ILE A 347 5.29 15.91 -9.97
N GLN A 348 4.89 16.14 -11.22
CA GLN A 348 5.38 15.33 -12.34
C GLN A 348 6.90 15.53 -12.58
N GLU A 349 7.40 16.76 -12.42
CA GLU A 349 8.84 17.06 -12.48
C GLU A 349 9.62 16.40 -11.33
N GLN A 350 9.12 16.54 -10.09
CA GLN A 350 9.73 15.93 -8.91
C GLN A 350 9.80 14.41 -9.02
N ARG A 351 8.70 13.76 -9.44
CA ARG A 351 8.66 12.32 -9.72
C ARG A 351 9.67 11.93 -10.78
N SER A 352 9.71 12.65 -11.90
CA SER A 352 10.66 12.37 -12.99
C SER A 352 12.11 12.46 -12.52
N SER A 353 12.43 13.47 -11.68
CA SER A 353 13.75 13.61 -11.06
C SER A 353 14.08 12.44 -10.13
N LEU A 354 13.14 12.04 -9.27
CA LEU A 354 13.28 10.91 -8.35
C LEU A 354 13.56 9.60 -9.10
N MET A 355 12.75 9.29 -10.12
CA MET A 355 12.93 8.09 -10.94
C MET A 355 14.32 8.04 -11.61
N ALA A 356 14.76 9.17 -12.20
CA ALA A 356 16.07 9.25 -12.83
C ALA A 356 17.22 9.02 -11.83
N ARG A 357 17.11 9.57 -10.61
CA ARG A 357 18.12 9.42 -9.56
C ARG A 357 18.18 8.00 -8.99
N GLN A 358 17.04 7.36 -8.78
CA GLN A 358 17.02 5.97 -8.34
C GLN A 358 17.59 5.03 -9.41
N LYS A 359 17.28 5.26 -10.69
CA LYS A 359 17.87 4.50 -11.79
C LYS A 359 19.39 4.64 -11.83
N ALA A 360 19.91 5.86 -11.75
CA ALA A 360 21.35 6.11 -11.71
C ALA A 360 22.02 5.45 -10.48
N PHE A 361 21.34 5.43 -9.33
CA PHE A 361 21.86 4.76 -8.14
C PHE A 361 21.83 3.24 -8.25
N ALA A 362 20.80 2.65 -8.87
CA ALA A 362 20.74 1.22 -9.17
C ALA A 362 21.93 0.79 -10.06
N GLU A 363 22.28 1.59 -11.06
CA GLU A 363 23.47 1.35 -11.91
C GLU A 363 24.75 1.38 -11.07
N LYS A 364 24.89 2.34 -10.14
CA LYS A 364 26.04 2.39 -9.21
C LYS A 364 26.10 1.17 -8.29
N LEU A 365 24.96 0.72 -7.76
CA LEU A 365 24.86 -0.45 -6.87
C LEU A 365 25.31 -1.73 -7.56
N SER A 366 25.15 -1.84 -8.89
CA SER A 366 25.52 -3.05 -9.65
C SER A 366 27.01 -3.40 -9.56
N ALA A 367 27.86 -2.41 -9.22
CA ALA A 367 29.29 -2.62 -9.01
C ALA A 367 29.64 -3.05 -7.56
N HIS A 368 28.69 -3.02 -6.62
CA HIS A 368 28.94 -3.33 -5.22
C HIS A 368 28.74 -4.83 -4.95
N PRO A 369 29.75 -5.57 -4.42
CA PRO A 369 29.68 -7.03 -4.28
C PRO A 369 28.63 -7.55 -3.27
N MET A 370 28.14 -6.70 -2.38
CA MET A 370 27.10 -7.04 -1.40
C MET A 370 25.69 -6.71 -1.89
N ALA A 371 25.55 -5.94 -2.96
CA ALA A 371 24.25 -5.64 -3.56
C ALA A 371 23.95 -6.67 -4.65
N THR A 372 22.92 -7.47 -4.44
CA THR A 372 22.45 -8.48 -5.39
C THR A 372 21.00 -8.23 -5.76
N ASN A 373 20.55 -8.81 -6.88
CA ASN A 373 19.17 -8.72 -7.34
C ASN A 373 18.62 -7.27 -7.32
N ILE A 374 19.36 -6.31 -7.90
CA ILE A 374 18.95 -4.91 -7.85
C ILE A 374 17.74 -4.69 -8.77
N ARG A 375 16.69 -4.08 -8.23
CA ARG A 375 15.39 -3.89 -8.88
C ARG A 375 15.02 -2.41 -8.80
N VAL A 376 14.70 -1.78 -9.92
CA VAL A 376 14.24 -0.39 -9.97
C VAL A 376 13.09 -0.26 -10.95
N LYS A 377 11.98 0.33 -10.51
CA LYS A 377 10.83 0.65 -11.36
C LYS A 377 10.10 1.85 -10.79
N GLY A 378 9.91 2.88 -11.60
CA GLY A 378 9.34 4.13 -11.14
C GLY A 378 10.12 4.69 -9.94
N THR A 379 9.40 4.92 -8.84
CA THR A 379 9.94 5.51 -7.61
C THR A 379 10.41 4.47 -6.59
N LEU A 380 10.36 3.19 -6.95
CA LEU A 380 10.76 2.07 -6.12
C LEU A 380 12.13 1.54 -6.55
N LEU A 381 13.05 1.50 -5.59
CA LEU A 381 14.32 0.80 -5.67
C LEU A 381 14.34 -0.29 -4.60
N ALA A 382 14.81 -1.47 -4.94
CA ALA A 382 15.09 -2.55 -4.00
C ALA A 382 16.39 -3.27 -4.35
N LEU A 383 17.04 -3.84 -3.35
CA LEU A 383 18.18 -4.74 -3.52
C LEU A 383 18.18 -5.80 -2.41
N ASP A 384 18.77 -6.94 -2.72
CA ASP A 384 19.03 -7.98 -1.73
C ASP A 384 20.47 -7.81 -1.24
N VAL A 385 20.65 -7.73 0.08
CA VAL A 385 21.98 -7.80 0.69
C VAL A 385 22.45 -9.24 0.63
N ARG A 386 23.59 -9.48 -0.02
CA ARG A 386 24.16 -10.82 -0.18
C ARG A 386 24.32 -11.49 1.18
N SER A 387 23.80 -12.71 1.29
CA SER A 387 23.83 -13.58 2.48
C SER A 387 23.91 -15.03 2.01
N ASP A 388 24.46 -15.90 2.86
CA ASP A 388 24.50 -17.35 2.63
C ASP A 388 23.16 -18.03 2.99
N GLU A 389 22.27 -17.32 3.68
CA GLU A 389 20.94 -17.81 4.06
C GLU A 389 19.89 -17.50 2.98
N THR A 390 18.84 -18.33 2.92
CA THR A 390 17.69 -18.07 2.04
C THR A 390 16.93 -16.84 2.52
N SER A 391 16.79 -15.85 1.65
CA SER A 391 16.02 -14.64 1.89
C SER A 391 14.58 -14.95 2.30
N ASN A 392 14.15 -14.41 3.44
CA ASN A 392 12.77 -14.47 3.91
C ASN A 392 12.50 -13.29 4.87
N TYR A 393 11.24 -13.05 5.24
CA TYR A 393 10.84 -11.92 6.08
C TYR A 393 11.56 -11.83 7.44
N HIS A 394 11.94 -12.97 8.04
CA HIS A 394 12.60 -13.07 9.33
C HIS A 394 14.12 -13.22 9.24
N HIS A 395 14.72 -12.96 8.08
CA HIS A 395 16.17 -13.04 7.92
C HIS A 395 16.89 -12.18 8.98
N GLY A 396 17.90 -12.75 9.67
CA GLY A 396 18.52 -12.14 10.85
C GLY A 396 19.12 -10.75 10.62
N LEU A 397 19.57 -10.46 9.39
CA LEU A 397 20.05 -9.13 8.98
C LEU A 397 19.01 -8.02 9.12
N ARG A 398 17.70 -8.30 9.17
CA ARG A 398 16.65 -7.28 9.20
C ARG A 398 16.89 -6.24 10.30
N ASP A 399 17.13 -6.71 11.53
CA ASP A 399 17.21 -5.84 12.70
C ASP A 399 18.54 -5.09 12.75
N GLU A 400 19.63 -5.71 12.29
CA GLU A 400 20.93 -5.05 12.12
C GLU A 400 20.86 -3.91 11.09
N LEU A 401 20.27 -4.20 9.93
CA LEU A 401 20.04 -3.22 8.87
C LEU A 401 19.14 -2.08 9.37
N TYR A 402 18.02 -2.39 10.02
CA TYR A 402 17.11 -1.40 10.57
C TYR A 402 17.82 -0.49 11.58
N GLY A 403 18.51 -1.07 12.56
CA GLY A 403 19.27 -0.32 13.57
C GLY A 403 20.30 0.61 12.92
N TYR A 404 21.06 0.11 11.95
CA TYR A 404 22.05 0.91 11.22
C TYR A 404 21.42 2.13 10.52
N PHE A 405 20.31 1.95 9.81
CA PHE A 405 19.66 3.08 9.11
C PHE A 405 19.13 4.13 10.09
N ILE A 406 18.49 3.70 11.17
CA ILE A 406 17.97 4.59 12.22
C ILE A 406 19.11 5.39 12.87
N GLU A 407 20.21 4.74 13.24
CA GLU A 407 21.39 5.41 13.82
C GLU A 407 22.01 6.46 12.88
N ASN A 408 21.85 6.27 11.57
CA ASN A 408 22.33 7.20 10.55
C ASN A 408 21.27 8.21 10.07
N GLY A 409 20.13 8.29 10.78
CA GLY A 409 19.08 9.28 10.53
C GLY A 409 18.31 9.05 9.23
N VAL A 410 18.10 7.78 8.85
CA VAL A 410 17.29 7.36 7.71
C VAL A 410 16.33 6.25 8.15
N LEU A 411 15.03 6.42 7.89
CA LEU A 411 14.03 5.38 8.10
C LEU A 411 13.97 4.51 6.83
N ILE A 412 14.64 3.36 6.91
CA ILE A 412 14.43 2.22 6.02
C ILE A 412 13.99 1.05 6.90
N ARG A 413 12.92 0.36 6.53
CA ARG A 413 12.40 -0.82 7.24
C ARG A 413 12.61 -2.05 6.35
N PRO A 414 13.73 -2.79 6.48
CA PRO A 414 14.04 -3.93 5.62
C PRO A 414 12.99 -5.04 5.68
N LEU A 415 12.89 -5.79 4.59
CA LEU A 415 12.09 -7.02 4.49
C LEU A 415 13.06 -8.20 4.47
N GLY A 416 13.39 -8.77 5.63
CA GLY A 416 14.51 -9.68 5.74
C GLY A 416 15.84 -9.01 5.39
N ASN A 417 16.57 -9.56 4.41
CA ASN A 417 17.80 -8.99 3.86
C ASN A 417 17.55 -8.01 2.68
N VAL A 418 16.29 -7.64 2.41
CA VAL A 418 15.96 -6.71 1.32
C VAL A 418 15.92 -5.28 1.83
N ILE A 419 16.76 -4.43 1.25
CA ILE A 419 16.71 -2.96 1.41
C ILE A 419 15.82 -2.42 0.29
N TYR A 420 14.89 -1.52 0.61
CA TYR A 420 14.13 -0.78 -0.39
C TYR A 420 14.01 0.70 -0.05
N VAL A 421 13.83 1.51 -1.09
CA VAL A 421 13.68 2.96 -1.04
C VAL A 421 12.44 3.31 -1.86
N LEU A 422 11.43 3.85 -1.18
CA LEU A 422 10.15 4.29 -1.75
C LEU A 422 9.74 5.60 -1.05
N PRO A 423 10.46 6.70 -1.26
CA PRO A 423 10.23 7.96 -0.55
C PRO A 423 9.02 8.71 -1.15
N PRO A 424 8.55 9.76 -0.47
CA PRO A 424 7.58 10.68 -1.06
C PRO A 424 8.17 11.37 -2.29
N TYR A 425 7.31 11.82 -3.22
CA TYR A 425 7.73 12.47 -4.46
C TYR A 425 8.52 13.76 -4.23
N THR A 426 8.20 14.44 -3.14
CA THR A 426 8.80 15.70 -2.72
C THR A 426 10.15 15.53 -2.03
N ILE A 427 10.71 14.31 -1.93
CA ILE A 427 12.06 14.14 -1.36
C ILE A 427 13.07 14.97 -2.13
N THR A 428 13.87 15.75 -1.42
CA THR A 428 14.85 16.63 -2.07
C THR A 428 16.03 15.82 -2.60
N LYS A 429 16.77 16.41 -3.54
CA LYS A 429 18.03 15.85 -4.05
C LYS A 429 19.00 15.50 -2.91
N ALA A 430 19.19 16.41 -1.96
CA ALA A 430 20.15 16.24 -0.87
C ALA A 430 19.73 15.14 0.10
N GLU A 431 18.43 15.05 0.43
CA GLU A 431 17.89 13.97 1.26
C GLU A 431 18.07 12.61 0.58
N LEU A 432 17.73 12.50 -0.71
CA LEU A 432 17.89 11.25 -1.45
C LEU A 432 19.38 10.85 -1.59
N GLU A 433 20.28 11.81 -1.79
CA GLU A 433 21.73 11.56 -1.80
C GLU A 433 22.22 11.04 -0.43
N LYS A 434 21.73 11.57 0.68
CA LYS A 434 22.01 11.04 2.03
C LYS A 434 21.49 9.60 2.18
N VAL A 435 20.28 9.30 1.71
CA VAL A 435 19.72 7.94 1.73
C VAL A 435 20.62 6.97 0.95
N HIS A 436 20.96 7.31 -0.29
CA HIS A 436 21.83 6.49 -1.14
C HIS A 436 23.22 6.29 -0.54
N GLN A 437 23.83 7.33 0.04
CA GLN A 437 25.14 7.21 0.68
C GLN A 437 25.08 6.35 1.93
N THR A 438 24.00 6.42 2.71
CA THR A 438 23.80 5.60 3.91
C THR A 438 23.72 4.11 3.53
N ILE A 439 23.04 3.78 2.42
CA ILE A 439 22.99 2.41 1.88
C ILE A 439 24.38 1.92 1.49
N ILE A 440 25.18 2.71 0.76
CA ILE A 440 26.55 2.32 0.39
C ILE A 440 27.39 2.07 1.65
N ASN A 441 27.36 2.98 2.61
CA ASN A 441 28.11 2.83 3.86
C ASN A 441 27.68 1.57 4.64
N CYS A 442 26.38 1.24 4.62
CA CYS A 442 25.85 0.02 5.23
C CYS A 442 26.44 -1.23 4.56
N LEU A 443 26.42 -1.28 3.24
CA LEU A 443 26.96 -2.41 2.46
C LEU A 443 28.48 -2.56 2.65
N ASP A 444 29.22 -1.45 2.70
CA ASP A 444 30.66 -1.43 2.98
C ASP A 444 30.97 -1.94 4.40
N LYS A 445 30.12 -1.64 5.39
CA LYS A 445 30.27 -2.15 6.76
C LYS A 445 30.06 -3.67 6.81
N ILE A 446 29.01 -4.16 6.17
CA ILE A 446 28.69 -5.60 6.13
C ILE A 446 29.80 -6.35 5.39
N GLN A 447 30.33 -5.82 4.28
CA GLN A 447 31.42 -6.48 3.53
C GLN A 447 32.70 -6.69 4.36
N LYS A 448 32.94 -5.84 5.37
CA LYS A 448 34.12 -5.91 6.24
C LYS A 448 33.97 -6.86 7.42
N THR A 449 32.74 -7.29 7.70
CA THR A 449 32.39 -8.24 8.75
C THR A 449 32.40 -9.64 8.16
#